data_AF-A0A2N9QS69-F1
#
_entry.id   AF-A0A2N9QS69-F1
#
_cell.length_a   1.000
_cell.length_b   1.000
_cell.length_c   1.000
_cell.angle_alpha   90.00
_cell.angle_beta   90.00
_cell.angle_gamma   90.00
#
_symmetry.space_group_name_H-M   'P 1'
#
loop_
_entity.id
_entity.type
_entity.pdbx_description
1 polymer ?
#
loop_
_entity_poly.entity_id
_entity_poly.type
_entity_poly.pdbx_seq_one_letter_code
_entity_poly.pdbx_strand_id
1 'polypeptide(L)'
;MANKMKDYLPKIEMEKMQAMLELEEKYETGQLSLEEAREQMKTKVGKIRPYHLAFIEQNMKSREDDECIRADMRKIIELVEGFMDYSRPDVPEDHPLSHYYKENDEMRRLLLAVEDLIQYPMIKNQWLELYDQIRQYPIHYQRKQNQLYPLLEKKGFDRPTTTMWNFDDIIRDEIKESLRLLEANDEEAFIAAQSELIANARDLMEKEETILYPTSYALISPEEFEDMKAGDQEIGFAFFTVETPSSPNTHHSSPKEGFAEDLQALLSKYGYSAGPQQELDVATGKLTLEQINLIYQHLPIDISFVDENELVKFYSDTDHRIFPRSKNVIGRQVSNCHPRKSVHIVEEIVEKFRNGEQDKAEFWINKPEVFLYIVYFAVRDKQGRFRGVLEMMQDCTHIRELTGSQTLLTWAGKEEENASTTTTTDDKNDDAPTAQADKQIEITSDTRLKDLFEVYPHLKKELAARYPSFKMLNTPLGKLILKKATVRTAAERSGLGEERFIQLLKDCI
;
A
#
# COMPACT_ATOMS: atom_id res chain seq x y z
N MET A 1 18.21 -4.63 11.77
CA MET A 1 18.43 -6.09 11.85
C MET A 1 19.60 -6.43 10.94
N ALA A 2 20.46 -7.38 11.31
CA ALA A 2 21.43 -7.93 10.35
C ALA A 2 20.63 -8.53 9.18
N ASN A 3 21.01 -8.17 7.95
CA ASN A 3 20.24 -8.59 6.78
C ASN A 3 20.38 -10.10 6.56
N LYS A 4 19.24 -10.82 6.55
CA LYS A 4 19.15 -12.28 6.39
C LYS A 4 19.09 -12.74 4.93
N MET A 5 19.09 -11.83 3.95
CA MET A 5 18.95 -12.15 2.53
C MET A 5 19.99 -13.17 2.05
N LYS A 6 21.22 -13.09 2.55
CA LYS A 6 22.29 -14.04 2.21
C LYS A 6 21.97 -15.49 2.60
N ASP A 7 21.16 -15.70 3.64
CA ASP A 7 20.83 -17.02 4.17
C ASP A 7 19.87 -17.79 3.26
N TYR A 8 19.14 -17.07 2.39
CA TYR A 8 18.13 -17.62 1.49
C TYR A 8 18.59 -17.70 0.03
N LEU A 9 19.72 -17.08 -0.31
CA LEU A 9 20.25 -17.06 -1.66
C LEU A 9 21.22 -18.22 -1.94
N PRO A 10 21.37 -18.60 -3.22
CA PRO A 10 22.54 -19.36 -3.66
C PRO A 10 23.84 -18.65 -3.23
N LYS A 11 24.92 -19.42 -3.07
CA LYS A 11 26.21 -18.94 -2.55
C LYS A 11 26.65 -17.61 -3.21
N ILE A 12 26.70 -16.55 -2.39
CA ILE A 12 27.16 -15.21 -2.79
C ILE A 12 28.67 -15.05 -2.57
N GLU A 13 29.39 -14.74 -3.64
CA GLU A 13 30.82 -14.44 -3.62
C GLU A 13 31.04 -12.95 -3.32
N MET A 14 31.41 -12.62 -2.08
CA MET A 14 31.50 -11.21 -1.63
C MET A 14 32.52 -10.38 -2.41
N GLU A 15 33.68 -10.96 -2.77
CA GLU A 15 34.70 -10.26 -3.56
C GLU A 15 34.16 -9.85 -4.94
N LYS A 16 33.33 -10.72 -5.54
CA LYS A 16 32.66 -10.44 -6.80
C LYS A 16 31.60 -9.34 -6.66
N MET A 17 30.84 -9.33 -5.57
CA MET A 17 29.85 -8.27 -5.31
C MET A 17 30.52 -6.92 -5.08
N GLN A 18 31.65 -6.91 -4.38
CA GLN A 18 32.45 -5.69 -4.17
C GLN A 18 33.02 -5.16 -5.49
N ALA A 19 33.59 -6.05 -6.31
CA ALA A 19 34.11 -5.68 -7.63
C ALA A 19 33.00 -5.14 -8.55
N MET A 20 31.80 -5.68 -8.46
CA MET A 20 30.65 -5.23 -9.22
C MET A 20 30.15 -3.85 -8.78
N LEU A 21 30.01 -3.63 -7.47
CA LEU A 21 29.61 -2.32 -6.92
C LEU A 21 30.60 -1.21 -7.31
N GLU A 22 31.90 -1.45 -7.12
CA GLU A 22 32.94 -0.47 -7.48
C GLU A 22 32.93 -0.13 -8.97
N LEU A 23 32.55 -1.08 -9.80
CA LEU A 23 32.48 -0.89 -11.24
C LEU A 23 31.24 -0.09 -11.65
N GLU A 24 30.10 -0.41 -11.04
CA GLU A 24 28.83 0.33 -11.20
C GLU A 24 29.04 1.79 -10.82
N GLU A 25 29.61 2.07 -9.64
CA GLU A 25 29.88 3.45 -9.18
C GLU A 25 30.82 4.21 -10.13
N LYS A 26 31.90 3.58 -10.60
CA LYS A 26 32.87 4.21 -11.53
C LYS A 26 32.25 4.49 -12.89
N TYR A 27 31.41 3.60 -13.38
CA TYR A 27 30.72 3.79 -14.65
C TYR A 27 29.63 4.87 -14.53
N GLU A 28 28.82 4.85 -13.47
CA GLU A 28 27.77 5.84 -13.24
C GLU A 28 28.32 7.27 -13.08
N THR A 29 29.45 7.41 -12.38
CA THR A 29 30.14 8.70 -12.17
C THR A 29 31.00 9.14 -13.37
N GLY A 30 31.05 8.34 -14.44
CA GLY A 30 31.80 8.65 -15.66
C GLY A 30 33.33 8.53 -15.52
N GLN A 31 33.83 7.88 -14.47
CA GLN A 31 35.25 7.58 -14.28
C GLN A 31 35.75 6.46 -15.20
N LEU A 32 34.83 5.61 -15.68
CA LEU A 32 35.09 4.60 -16.70
C LEU A 32 34.15 4.78 -17.87
N SER A 33 34.66 4.56 -19.08
CA SER A 33 33.81 4.38 -20.26
C SER A 33 33.08 3.03 -20.20
N LEU A 34 32.00 2.88 -20.99
CA LEU A 34 31.26 1.62 -21.09
C LEU A 34 32.17 0.45 -21.54
N GLU A 35 33.07 0.69 -22.50
CA GLU A 35 33.99 -0.33 -23.00
C GLU A 35 34.97 -0.82 -21.92
N GLU A 36 35.57 0.11 -21.17
CA GLU A 36 36.49 -0.22 -20.07
C GLU A 36 35.75 -0.92 -18.92
N ALA A 37 34.53 -0.48 -18.63
CA ALA A 37 33.71 -1.09 -17.61
C ALA A 37 33.33 -2.53 -18.00
N ARG A 38 32.92 -2.77 -19.25
CA ARG A 38 32.58 -4.11 -19.75
C ARG A 38 33.77 -5.06 -19.81
N GLU A 39 34.98 -4.58 -20.12
CA GLU A 39 36.19 -5.41 -20.05
C GLU A 39 36.52 -5.81 -18.60
N GLN A 40 36.31 -4.91 -17.64
CA GLN A 40 36.43 -5.22 -16.22
C GLN A 40 35.33 -6.16 -15.72
N MET A 41 34.08 -6.02 -16.20
CA MET A 41 33.01 -6.99 -15.93
C MET A 41 33.45 -8.40 -16.36
N LYS A 42 33.99 -8.53 -17.57
CA LYS A 42 34.43 -9.82 -18.14
C LYS A 42 35.55 -10.47 -17.35
N THR A 43 36.52 -9.70 -16.89
CA THR A 43 37.73 -10.21 -16.24
C THR A 43 37.58 -10.42 -14.73
N LYS A 44 36.81 -9.55 -14.05
CA LYS A 44 36.71 -9.53 -12.58
C LYS A 44 35.39 -10.08 -12.03
N VAL A 45 34.30 -10.00 -12.78
CA VAL A 45 32.96 -10.37 -12.30
C VAL A 45 32.44 -11.64 -12.97
N GLY A 46 32.51 -11.71 -14.31
CA GLY A 46 32.00 -12.82 -15.09
C GLY A 46 30.47 -12.88 -15.13
N LYS A 47 29.90 -14.10 -15.19
CA LYS A 47 28.44 -14.30 -15.26
C LYS A 47 27.75 -13.93 -13.96
N ILE A 48 26.63 -13.22 -14.05
CA ILE A 48 25.81 -12.85 -12.91
C ILE A 48 24.35 -13.28 -13.11
N ARG A 49 23.59 -13.19 -12.02
CA ARG A 49 22.14 -13.41 -11.97
C ARG A 49 21.48 -12.20 -11.30
N PRO A 50 20.20 -11.91 -11.56
CA PRO A 50 19.52 -10.73 -11.02
C PRO A 50 19.61 -10.55 -9.50
N TYR A 51 19.56 -11.65 -8.74
CA TYR A 51 19.67 -11.57 -7.28
C TYR A 51 21.03 -11.04 -6.79
N HIS A 52 22.09 -11.03 -7.62
CA HIS A 52 23.38 -10.40 -7.26
C HIS A 52 23.27 -8.87 -7.24
N LEU A 53 22.61 -8.28 -8.25
CA LEU A 53 22.31 -6.84 -8.29
C LEU A 53 21.40 -6.47 -7.11
N ALA A 54 20.35 -7.27 -6.91
CA ALA A 54 19.40 -7.10 -5.82
C ALA A 54 20.11 -7.17 -4.45
N PHE A 55 21.09 -8.07 -4.30
CA PHE A 55 21.90 -8.18 -3.09
C PHE A 55 22.78 -6.96 -2.85
N ILE A 56 23.44 -6.43 -3.89
CA ILE A 56 24.28 -5.22 -3.80
C ILE A 56 23.42 -4.02 -3.38
N GLU A 57 22.30 -3.80 -4.05
CA GLU A 57 21.37 -2.70 -3.75
C GLU A 57 20.86 -2.76 -2.29
N GLN A 58 20.52 -3.96 -1.84
CA GLN A 58 19.96 -4.18 -0.52
C GLN A 58 21.01 -4.09 0.62
N ASN A 59 22.26 -4.51 0.38
CA ASN A 59 23.23 -4.75 1.46
C ASN A 59 24.48 -3.88 1.42
N MET A 60 24.85 -3.35 0.26
CA MET A 60 26.16 -2.74 0.05
C MET A 60 26.08 -1.25 -0.26
N LYS A 61 24.95 -0.77 -0.77
CA LYS A 61 24.73 0.67 -0.99
C LYS A 61 24.22 1.38 0.27
N SER A 62 24.45 2.69 0.33
CA SER A 62 23.98 3.55 1.42
C SER A 62 22.45 3.54 1.50
N ARG A 63 21.87 3.71 2.69
CA ARG A 63 20.41 3.77 2.91
C ARG A 63 19.83 5.18 2.69
N GLU A 64 20.49 6.06 1.96
CA GLU A 64 19.90 7.36 1.65
C GLU A 64 18.67 7.16 0.74
N ASP A 65 17.51 7.65 1.19
CA ASP A 65 16.17 7.31 0.68
C ASP A 65 15.95 7.63 -0.82
N ASP A 66 16.84 8.42 -1.43
CA ASP A 66 16.71 8.92 -2.82
C ASP A 66 17.63 8.22 -3.85
N GLU A 67 18.61 7.38 -3.43
CA GLU A 67 19.59 6.80 -4.37
C GLU A 67 18.96 5.74 -5.30
N CYS A 68 18.10 4.87 -4.77
CA CYS A 68 17.49 3.78 -5.55
C CYS A 68 16.50 4.28 -6.62
N ILE A 69 15.88 5.45 -6.40
CA ILE A 69 14.97 6.09 -7.38
C ILE A 69 15.75 6.73 -8.53
N ARG A 70 17.02 7.09 -8.30
CA ARG A 70 17.89 7.76 -9.28
C ARG A 70 18.78 6.81 -10.09
N ALA A 71 18.84 5.53 -9.71
CA ALA A 71 19.60 4.52 -10.44
C ALA A 71 19.07 4.41 -11.87
N ASP A 72 19.91 4.75 -12.85
CA ASP A 72 19.55 4.65 -14.26
C ASP A 72 19.65 3.17 -14.66
N MET A 73 18.54 2.45 -14.51
CA MET A 73 18.46 1.03 -14.86
C MET A 73 19.01 0.74 -16.26
N ARG A 74 18.89 1.69 -17.20
CA ARG A 74 19.48 1.55 -18.54
C ARG A 74 21.00 1.42 -18.50
N LYS A 75 21.69 2.22 -17.69
CA LYS A 75 23.15 2.12 -17.48
C LYS A 75 23.54 0.79 -16.84
N ILE A 76 22.79 0.35 -15.84
CA ILE A 76 23.04 -0.95 -15.19
C ILE A 76 22.87 -2.07 -16.21
N ILE A 77 21.78 -2.05 -16.99
CA ILE A 77 21.49 -3.02 -18.05
C ILE A 77 22.60 -3.00 -19.12
N GLU A 78 23.02 -1.84 -19.62
CA GLU A 78 24.13 -1.69 -20.57
C GLU A 78 25.45 -2.27 -20.03
N LEU A 79 25.73 -2.07 -18.74
CA LEU A 79 26.93 -2.61 -18.09
C LEU A 79 26.89 -4.14 -18.01
N VAL A 80 25.74 -4.71 -17.64
CA VAL A 80 25.59 -6.15 -17.37
C VAL A 80 25.08 -6.96 -18.58
N GLU A 81 24.77 -6.31 -19.69
CA GLU A 81 24.31 -6.95 -20.92
C GLU A 81 25.33 -7.98 -21.43
N GLY A 82 24.89 -9.22 -21.64
CA GLY A 82 25.74 -10.36 -22.01
C GLY A 82 26.43 -11.05 -20.83
N PHE A 83 26.36 -10.50 -19.62
CA PHE A 83 26.85 -11.11 -18.38
C PHE A 83 25.72 -11.62 -17.50
N MET A 84 24.55 -10.97 -17.56
CA MET A 84 23.36 -11.36 -16.79
C MET A 84 22.48 -12.36 -17.54
N ASP A 85 21.98 -13.35 -16.80
CA ASP A 85 20.96 -14.28 -17.25
C ASP A 85 19.56 -13.67 -17.04
N TYR A 86 18.96 -13.20 -18.14
CA TYR A 86 17.61 -12.61 -18.19
C TYR A 86 16.50 -13.63 -18.46
N SER A 87 16.80 -14.93 -18.46
CA SER A 87 15.78 -15.94 -18.73
C SER A 87 14.69 -15.91 -17.66
N ARG A 88 13.42 -15.89 -18.11
CA ARG A 88 12.28 -16.09 -17.21
C ARG A 88 12.43 -17.46 -16.55
N PRO A 89 12.21 -17.59 -15.22
CA PRO A 89 12.20 -18.90 -14.57
C PRO A 89 11.23 -19.86 -15.28
N ASP A 90 11.68 -21.09 -15.51
CA ASP A 90 10.82 -22.15 -16.06
C ASP A 90 9.96 -22.73 -14.92
N VAL A 91 8.76 -22.17 -14.76
CA VAL A 91 7.82 -22.51 -13.70
C VAL A 91 6.47 -22.95 -14.29
N PRO A 92 5.71 -23.82 -13.59
CA PRO A 92 4.38 -24.25 -14.02
C PRO A 92 3.41 -23.09 -14.30
N GLU A 93 2.40 -23.33 -15.14
CA GLU A 93 1.42 -22.28 -15.50
C GLU A 93 0.62 -21.72 -14.32
N ASP A 94 0.43 -22.53 -13.27
CA ASP A 94 -0.29 -22.20 -12.04
C ASP A 94 0.63 -21.59 -10.97
N HIS A 95 1.92 -21.47 -11.24
CA HIS A 95 2.87 -20.84 -10.33
C HIS A 95 2.57 -19.33 -10.20
N PRO A 96 2.64 -18.73 -9.00
CA PRO A 96 2.33 -17.31 -8.83
C PRO A 96 3.10 -16.35 -9.75
N LEU A 97 4.41 -16.59 -9.94
CA LEU A 97 5.22 -15.82 -10.90
C LEU A 97 4.71 -15.91 -12.34
N SER A 98 4.15 -17.05 -12.77
CA SER A 98 3.55 -17.18 -14.11
C SER A 98 2.39 -16.22 -14.29
N HIS A 99 1.57 -16.00 -13.24
CA HIS A 99 0.48 -15.04 -13.30
C HIS A 99 0.97 -13.60 -13.39
N TYR A 100 2.00 -13.22 -12.61
CA TYR A 100 2.60 -11.88 -12.71
C TYR A 100 3.16 -11.61 -14.12
N TYR A 101 3.89 -12.56 -14.72
CA TYR A 101 4.37 -12.43 -16.11
C TYR A 101 3.21 -12.32 -17.12
N LYS A 102 2.17 -13.14 -16.99
CA LYS A 102 0.99 -13.10 -17.88
C LYS A 102 0.28 -11.73 -17.82
N GLU A 103 0.17 -11.13 -16.64
CA GLU A 103 -0.42 -9.80 -16.48
C GLU A 103 0.43 -8.70 -17.11
N ASN A 104 1.76 -8.76 -16.95
CA ASN A 104 2.66 -7.81 -17.59
C ASN A 104 2.61 -7.94 -19.12
N ASP A 105 2.53 -9.17 -19.63
CA ASP A 105 2.39 -9.43 -21.07
C ASP A 105 1.09 -8.85 -21.63
N GLU A 106 -0.03 -8.97 -20.91
CA GLU A 106 -1.32 -8.39 -21.30
C GLU A 106 -1.32 -6.86 -21.17
N MET A 107 -0.78 -6.31 -20.08
CA MET A 107 -0.64 -4.86 -19.93
C MET A 107 0.23 -4.26 -21.04
N ARG A 108 1.31 -4.94 -21.44
CA ARG A 108 2.15 -4.52 -22.58
C ARG A 108 1.35 -4.49 -23.89
N ARG A 109 0.46 -5.46 -24.12
CA ARG A 109 -0.46 -5.45 -25.27
C ARG A 109 -1.39 -4.23 -25.23
N LEU A 110 -1.92 -3.89 -24.06
CA LEU A 110 -2.78 -2.71 -23.88
C LEU A 110 -2.02 -1.40 -24.11
N LEU A 111 -0.79 -1.28 -23.61
CA LEU A 111 0.06 -0.10 -23.86
C LEU A 111 0.41 0.08 -25.35
N LEU A 112 0.60 -1.01 -26.10
CA LEU A 112 0.76 -0.92 -27.57
C LEU A 112 -0.52 -0.39 -28.25
N ALA A 113 -1.70 -0.74 -27.75
CA ALA A 113 -2.96 -0.18 -28.24
C ALA A 113 -3.09 1.32 -27.90
N VAL A 114 -2.62 1.74 -26.72
CA VAL A 114 -2.53 3.18 -26.37
C VAL A 114 -1.64 3.91 -27.39
N GLU A 115 -0.44 3.40 -27.67
CA GLU A 115 0.48 4.01 -28.64
C GLU A 115 -0.07 4.10 -30.07
N ASP A 116 -0.83 3.10 -30.48
CA ASP A 116 -1.52 3.14 -31.77
C ASP A 116 -2.62 4.22 -31.78
N LEU A 117 -3.48 4.26 -30.77
CA LEU A 117 -4.60 5.20 -30.70
C LEU A 117 -4.16 6.67 -30.60
N ILE A 118 -3.04 6.99 -29.93
CA ILE A 118 -2.50 8.37 -29.83
C ILE A 118 -2.24 8.98 -31.21
N GLN A 119 -1.96 8.17 -32.23
CA GLN A 119 -1.63 8.64 -33.57
C GLN A 119 -2.84 9.16 -34.35
N TYR A 120 -4.05 8.88 -33.87
CA TYR A 120 -5.31 9.25 -34.53
C TYR A 120 -6.08 10.29 -33.71
N PRO A 121 -6.99 11.06 -34.34
CA PRO A 121 -7.93 11.89 -33.61
C PRO A 121 -8.69 11.08 -32.56
N MET A 122 -8.85 11.64 -31.36
CA MET A 122 -9.45 10.95 -30.23
C MET A 122 -10.89 10.51 -30.53
N ILE A 123 -11.14 9.20 -30.43
CA ILE A 123 -12.49 8.62 -30.44
C ILE A 123 -12.80 8.11 -29.04
N LYS A 124 -13.58 8.88 -28.28
CA LYS A 124 -13.80 8.65 -26.84
C LYS A 124 -14.18 7.20 -26.48
N ASN A 125 -15.06 6.56 -27.25
CA ASN A 125 -15.51 5.20 -26.95
C ASN A 125 -14.38 4.16 -27.05
N GLN A 126 -13.46 4.31 -28.01
CA GLN A 126 -12.31 3.40 -28.12
C GLN A 126 -11.37 3.53 -26.91
N TRP A 127 -11.18 4.76 -26.45
CA TRP A 127 -10.40 5.06 -25.25
C TRP A 127 -11.07 4.53 -23.98
N LEU A 128 -12.40 4.66 -23.86
CA LEU A 128 -13.16 4.11 -22.72
C LEU A 128 -13.06 2.59 -22.66
N GLU A 129 -13.24 1.89 -23.79
CA GLU A 129 -13.11 0.43 -23.87
C GLU A 129 -11.70 -0.07 -23.54
N LEU A 130 -10.67 0.67 -23.96
CA LEU A 130 -9.29 0.37 -23.64
C LEU A 130 -9.00 0.60 -22.15
N TYR A 131 -9.47 1.71 -21.60
CA TYR A 131 -9.27 2.04 -20.19
C TYR A 131 -10.08 1.16 -19.23
N ASP A 132 -11.21 0.62 -19.67
CA ASP A 132 -11.95 -0.41 -18.93
C ASP A 132 -11.13 -1.69 -18.72
N GLN A 133 -10.18 -1.99 -19.62
CA GLN A 133 -9.22 -3.06 -19.44
C GLN A 133 -8.05 -2.59 -18.55
N ILE A 134 -7.40 -1.46 -18.89
CA ILE A 134 -6.24 -0.94 -18.16
C ILE A 134 -6.53 -0.73 -16.66
N ARG A 135 -7.74 -0.29 -16.29
CA ARG A 135 -8.11 -0.04 -14.89
C ARG A 135 -8.16 -1.28 -14.00
N GLN A 136 -8.02 -2.47 -14.58
CA GLN A 136 -7.88 -3.72 -13.84
C GLN A 136 -6.43 -3.96 -13.39
N TYR A 137 -5.44 -3.33 -14.03
CA TYR A 137 -4.03 -3.52 -13.71
C TYR A 137 -3.65 -3.22 -12.25
N PRO A 138 -4.25 -2.26 -11.54
CA PRO A 138 -4.01 -2.06 -10.11
C PRO A 138 -4.22 -3.30 -9.22
N ILE A 139 -4.97 -4.32 -9.66
CA ILE A 139 -5.09 -5.61 -8.95
C ILE A 139 -3.74 -6.33 -8.91
N HIS A 140 -2.94 -6.27 -9.97
CA HIS A 140 -1.57 -6.79 -10.02
C HIS A 140 -0.71 -6.18 -8.90
N TYR A 141 -0.78 -4.86 -8.74
CA TYR A 141 -0.05 -4.15 -7.68
C TYR A 141 -0.54 -4.55 -6.29
N GLN A 142 -1.85 -4.63 -6.08
CA GLN A 142 -2.40 -5.08 -4.80
C GLN A 142 -1.90 -6.48 -4.44
N ARG A 143 -1.86 -7.42 -5.40
CA ARG A 143 -1.36 -8.76 -5.15
C ARG A 143 0.13 -8.75 -4.81
N LYS A 144 0.93 -8.01 -5.57
CA LYS A 144 2.37 -7.85 -5.31
C LYS A 144 2.65 -7.23 -3.93
N GLN A 145 1.92 -6.17 -3.58
CA GLN A 145 2.04 -5.42 -2.34
C GLN A 145 1.64 -6.21 -1.09
N ASN A 146 0.58 -7.03 -1.19
CA ASN A 146 0.02 -7.74 -0.04
C ASN A 146 0.48 -9.20 0.06
N GLN A 147 1.06 -9.78 -1.00
CA GLN A 147 1.51 -11.18 -1.03
C GLN A 147 3.03 -11.29 -1.25
N LEU A 148 3.54 -10.76 -2.36
CA LEU A 148 4.95 -10.95 -2.75
C LEU A 148 5.91 -10.17 -1.86
N TYR A 149 5.67 -8.88 -1.62
CA TYR A 149 6.57 -8.04 -0.81
C TYR A 149 6.71 -8.52 0.64
N PRO A 150 5.62 -8.88 1.37
CA PRO A 150 5.76 -9.40 2.73
C PRO A 150 6.60 -10.67 2.83
N LEU A 151 6.55 -11.54 1.83
CA LEU A 151 7.44 -12.72 1.77
C LEU A 151 8.90 -12.31 1.58
N LEU A 152 9.17 -11.41 0.63
CA LEU A 152 10.52 -10.91 0.35
C LEU A 152 11.13 -10.16 1.55
N GLU A 153 10.34 -9.35 2.24
CA GLU A 153 10.75 -8.61 3.44
C GLU A 153 11.14 -9.54 4.59
N LYS A 154 10.41 -10.65 4.78
CA LYS A 154 10.79 -11.71 5.73
C LYS A 154 12.14 -12.33 5.38
N LYS A 155 12.53 -12.33 4.10
CA LYS A 155 13.85 -12.76 3.62
C LYS A 155 14.92 -11.65 3.70
N GLY A 156 14.60 -10.45 4.17
CA GLY A 156 15.55 -9.33 4.25
C GLY A 156 15.72 -8.54 2.96
N PHE A 157 14.73 -8.61 2.06
CA PHE A 157 14.65 -7.84 0.83
C PHE A 157 13.56 -6.78 0.96
N ASP A 158 13.83 -5.72 1.74
CA ASP A 158 12.86 -4.68 2.14
C ASP A 158 13.08 -3.32 1.44
N ARG A 159 14.32 -3.00 1.08
CA ARG A 159 14.62 -1.71 0.44
C ARG A 159 14.07 -1.67 -0.99
N PRO A 160 14.37 -2.63 -1.88
CA PRO A 160 13.79 -2.62 -3.22
C PRO A 160 12.26 -2.79 -3.23
N THR A 161 11.66 -3.52 -2.27
CA THR A 161 10.19 -3.62 -2.20
C THR A 161 9.56 -2.27 -1.89
N THR A 162 10.16 -1.47 -0.99
CA THR A 162 9.71 -0.10 -0.69
C THR A 162 9.80 0.80 -1.92
N THR A 163 10.90 0.74 -2.68
CA THR A 163 11.04 1.53 -3.91
C THR A 163 10.05 1.10 -4.98
N MET A 164 9.88 -0.21 -5.18
CA MET A 164 8.91 -0.75 -6.15
C MET A 164 7.47 -0.38 -5.78
N TRP A 165 7.12 -0.35 -4.49
CA TRP A 165 5.83 0.12 -4.02
C TRP A 165 5.52 1.55 -4.48
N ASN A 166 6.49 2.46 -4.38
CA ASN A 166 6.29 3.84 -4.84
C ASN A 166 6.01 3.90 -6.35
N PHE A 167 6.69 3.08 -7.16
CA PHE A 167 6.39 2.99 -8.60
C PHE A 167 4.99 2.44 -8.86
N ASP A 168 4.56 1.44 -8.10
CA ASP A 168 3.20 0.89 -8.17
C ASP A 168 2.14 1.97 -7.92
N ASP A 169 2.35 2.77 -6.88
CA ASP A 169 1.45 3.86 -6.50
C ASP A 169 1.42 4.97 -7.57
N ILE A 170 2.56 5.33 -8.14
CA ILE A 170 2.65 6.32 -9.23
C ILE A 170 1.81 5.88 -10.42
N ILE A 171 2.01 4.65 -10.92
CA ILE A 171 1.32 4.18 -12.12
C ILE A 171 -0.18 3.97 -11.84
N ARG A 172 -0.55 3.48 -10.65
CA ARG A 172 -1.96 3.41 -10.23
C ARG A 172 -2.61 4.80 -10.29
N ASP A 173 -1.93 5.80 -9.76
CA ASP A 173 -2.45 7.17 -9.70
C ASP A 173 -2.52 7.82 -11.09
N GLU A 174 -1.57 7.53 -11.99
CA GLU A 174 -1.60 7.93 -13.40
C GLU A 174 -2.76 7.30 -14.17
N ILE A 175 -3.03 6.00 -13.96
CA ILE A 175 -4.19 5.31 -14.55
C ILE A 175 -5.49 5.97 -14.05
N LYS A 176 -5.59 6.23 -12.75
CA LYS A 176 -6.77 6.86 -12.13
C LYS A 176 -6.98 8.28 -12.64
N GLU A 177 -5.91 9.07 -12.76
CA GLU A 177 -5.99 10.43 -13.28
C GLU A 177 -6.37 10.44 -14.76
N SER A 178 -5.82 9.51 -15.55
CA SER A 178 -6.20 9.37 -16.96
C SER A 178 -7.68 9.04 -17.13
N LEU A 179 -8.25 8.16 -16.29
CA LEU A 179 -9.69 7.89 -16.26
C LEU A 179 -10.49 9.15 -15.92
N ARG A 180 -10.06 9.92 -14.91
CA ARG A 180 -10.71 11.17 -14.52
C ARG A 180 -10.74 12.18 -15.68
N LEU A 181 -9.62 12.33 -16.40
CA LEU A 181 -9.51 13.22 -17.56
C LEU A 181 -10.43 12.76 -18.71
N LEU A 182 -10.47 11.45 -18.97
CA LEU A 182 -11.34 10.86 -19.99
C LEU A 182 -12.83 11.05 -19.66
N GLU A 183 -13.22 10.89 -18.40
CA GLU A 183 -14.59 11.15 -17.92
C GLU A 183 -14.96 12.63 -18.01
N ALA A 184 -14.03 13.52 -17.66
CA ALA A 184 -14.19 14.97 -17.71
C ALA A 184 -14.24 15.55 -19.14
N ASN A 185 -13.92 14.76 -20.17
CA ASN A 185 -13.75 15.20 -21.57
C ASN A 185 -12.59 16.19 -21.76
N ASP A 186 -11.53 16.09 -20.95
CA ASP A 186 -10.32 16.87 -21.12
C ASP A 186 -9.35 16.13 -22.05
N GLU A 187 -9.64 16.17 -23.35
CA GLU A 187 -8.92 15.38 -24.37
C GLU A 187 -7.44 15.75 -24.47
N GLU A 188 -7.12 17.05 -24.39
CA GLU A 188 -5.74 17.53 -24.52
C GLU A 188 -4.87 17.04 -23.36
N ALA A 189 -5.36 17.22 -22.11
CA ALA A 189 -4.64 16.74 -20.94
C ALA A 189 -4.57 15.21 -20.90
N PHE A 190 -5.64 14.52 -21.30
CA PHE A 190 -5.67 13.05 -21.37
C PHE A 190 -4.59 12.51 -22.31
N ILE A 191 -4.51 13.02 -23.54
CA ILE A 191 -3.51 12.58 -24.53
C ILE A 191 -2.09 12.93 -24.06
N ALA A 192 -1.89 14.10 -23.46
CA ALA A 192 -0.59 14.52 -22.93
C ALA A 192 -0.08 13.58 -21.82
N ALA A 193 -0.99 13.04 -20.98
CA ALA A 193 -0.63 12.12 -19.89
C ALA A 193 -0.17 10.73 -20.36
N GLN A 194 -0.57 10.28 -21.56
CA GLN A 194 -0.35 8.90 -22.00
C GLN A 194 1.13 8.53 -22.17
N SER A 195 1.95 9.47 -22.65
CA SER A 195 3.37 9.21 -22.88
C SER A 195 4.13 8.92 -21.59
N GLU A 196 3.78 9.62 -20.50
CA GLU A 196 4.36 9.40 -19.18
C GLU A 196 3.90 8.05 -18.61
N LEU A 197 2.60 7.75 -18.68
CA LEU A 197 2.04 6.46 -18.26
C LEU A 197 2.70 5.27 -18.98
N ILE A 198 2.85 5.33 -20.31
CA ILE A 198 3.50 4.26 -21.08
C ILE A 198 4.94 4.06 -20.63
N ALA A 199 5.69 5.16 -20.46
CA ALA A 199 7.09 5.10 -20.06
C ALA A 199 7.25 4.49 -18.66
N ASN A 200 6.46 4.97 -17.69
CA ASN A 200 6.53 4.52 -16.30
C ASN A 200 6.07 3.07 -16.16
N ALA A 201 4.96 2.68 -16.81
CA ALA A 201 4.46 1.31 -16.78
C ALA A 201 5.47 0.32 -17.39
N ARG A 202 6.11 0.67 -18.52
CA ARG A 202 7.15 -0.17 -19.14
C ARG A 202 8.38 -0.31 -18.29
N ASP A 203 8.84 0.80 -17.72
CA ASP A 203 10.00 0.83 -16.84
C ASP A 203 9.78 -0.03 -15.58
N LEU A 204 8.58 0.03 -14.98
CA LEU A 204 8.22 -0.86 -13.87
C LEU A 204 8.19 -2.32 -14.31
N MET A 205 7.51 -2.64 -15.41
CA MET A 205 7.44 -4.02 -15.93
C MET A 205 8.84 -4.60 -16.22
N GLU A 206 9.76 -3.79 -16.76
CA GLU A 206 11.13 -4.21 -17.00
C GLU A 206 11.86 -4.51 -15.69
N LYS A 207 11.77 -3.64 -14.68
CA LYS A 207 12.33 -3.87 -13.34
C LYS A 207 11.77 -5.15 -12.69
N GLU A 208 10.48 -5.37 -12.85
CA GLU A 208 9.80 -6.55 -12.32
C GLU A 208 10.34 -7.84 -12.96
N GLU A 209 10.33 -7.90 -14.29
CA GLU A 209 10.66 -9.11 -15.03
C GLU A 209 12.15 -9.43 -14.99
N THR A 210 13.01 -8.40 -14.97
CA THR A 210 14.47 -8.57 -15.02
C THR A 210 15.09 -8.72 -13.65
N ILE A 211 14.55 -8.06 -12.60
CA ILE A 211 15.13 -8.05 -11.26
C ILE A 211 14.22 -8.69 -10.24
N LEU A 212 13.00 -8.17 -10.05
CA LEU A 212 12.15 -8.56 -8.93
C LEU A 212 11.75 -10.04 -8.97
N TYR A 213 11.18 -10.52 -10.08
CA TYR A 213 10.66 -11.88 -10.17
C TYR A 213 11.77 -12.94 -10.17
N PRO A 214 12.90 -12.78 -10.90
CA PRO A 214 14.00 -13.73 -10.81
C PRO A 214 14.63 -13.74 -9.41
N THR A 215 14.68 -12.59 -8.72
CA THR A 215 15.15 -12.52 -7.33
C THR A 215 14.17 -13.19 -6.37
N SER A 216 12.87 -12.99 -6.60
CA SER A 216 11.80 -13.66 -5.82
C SER A 216 11.90 -15.17 -5.94
N TYR A 217 12.10 -15.68 -7.16
CA TYR A 217 12.31 -17.10 -7.42
C TYR A 217 13.55 -17.66 -6.69
N ALA A 218 14.60 -16.85 -6.51
CA ALA A 218 15.81 -17.25 -5.80
C ALA A 218 15.67 -17.20 -4.26
N LEU A 219 14.76 -16.39 -3.72
CA LEU A 219 14.60 -16.15 -2.28
C LEU A 219 13.47 -16.95 -1.63
N ILE A 220 12.39 -17.18 -2.37
CA ILE A 220 11.16 -17.77 -1.87
C ILE A 220 11.15 -19.26 -2.20
N SER A 221 10.86 -20.09 -1.22
CA SER A 221 10.80 -21.53 -1.42
C SER A 221 9.54 -21.95 -2.20
N PRO A 222 9.55 -23.13 -2.85
CA PRO A 222 8.36 -23.66 -3.53
C PRO A 222 7.14 -23.79 -2.62
N GLU A 223 7.34 -24.16 -1.35
CA GLU A 223 6.28 -24.30 -0.35
C GLU A 223 5.64 -22.94 -0.02
N GLU A 224 6.45 -21.89 0.13
CA GLU A 224 5.96 -20.54 0.37
C GLU A 224 5.20 -19.97 -0.84
N PHE A 225 5.62 -20.30 -2.06
CA PHE A 225 4.85 -19.96 -3.26
C PHE A 225 3.51 -20.71 -3.33
N GLU A 226 3.46 -21.97 -2.88
CA GLU A 226 2.21 -22.72 -2.81
C GLU A 226 1.23 -22.10 -1.80
N ASP A 227 1.72 -21.77 -0.60
CA ASP A 227 0.92 -21.11 0.44
C ASP A 227 0.39 -19.74 -0.02
N MET A 228 1.16 -19.01 -0.84
CA MET A 228 0.78 -17.70 -1.39
C MET A 228 -0.45 -17.77 -2.31
N LYS A 229 -0.69 -18.90 -3.00
CA LYS A 229 -1.77 -19.03 -3.99
C LYS A 229 -3.16 -18.73 -3.41
N ALA A 230 -3.42 -19.07 -2.16
CA ALA A 230 -4.71 -18.80 -1.52
C ALA A 230 -4.93 -17.29 -1.33
N GLY A 231 -3.89 -16.56 -0.89
CA GLY A 231 -3.93 -15.11 -0.76
C GLY A 231 -4.01 -14.38 -2.11
N ASP A 232 -3.32 -14.91 -3.13
CA ASP A 232 -3.44 -14.44 -4.51
C ASP A 232 -4.89 -14.55 -5.00
N GLN A 233 -5.59 -15.65 -4.68
CA GLN A 233 -7.00 -15.86 -5.06
C GLN A 233 -7.97 -14.91 -4.34
N GLU A 234 -7.71 -14.58 -3.07
CA GLU A 234 -8.54 -13.64 -2.30
C GLU A 234 -8.49 -12.21 -2.86
N ILE A 235 -7.32 -11.80 -3.37
CA ILE A 235 -7.13 -10.49 -4.01
C ILE A 235 -7.63 -10.50 -5.45
N GLY A 236 -7.29 -11.55 -6.20
CA GLY A 236 -7.62 -11.73 -7.61
C GLY A 236 -6.46 -11.43 -8.57
N PHE A 237 -6.79 -11.50 -9.86
CA PHE A 237 -5.85 -11.34 -10.97
C PHE A 237 -6.35 -10.26 -11.91
N ALA A 238 -5.42 -9.46 -12.44
CA ALA A 238 -5.72 -8.50 -13.49
C ALA A 238 -6.00 -9.25 -14.80
N PHE A 239 -7.01 -8.78 -15.54
CA PHE A 239 -7.36 -9.22 -16.90
C PHE A 239 -7.91 -10.64 -17.08
N PHE A 240 -7.67 -11.57 -16.14
CA PHE A 240 -8.15 -12.95 -16.26
C PHE A 240 -8.60 -13.53 -14.91
N THR A 241 -9.28 -14.67 -14.96
CA THR A 241 -9.66 -15.43 -13.77
C THR A 241 -8.85 -16.72 -13.73
N VAL A 242 -8.31 -17.04 -12.56
CA VAL A 242 -7.65 -18.32 -12.30
C VAL A 242 -8.66 -19.27 -11.66
N GLU A 243 -8.81 -20.46 -12.25
CA GLU A 243 -9.69 -21.50 -11.71
C GLU A 243 -9.15 -21.97 -10.36
N THR A 244 -10.00 -21.95 -9.34
CA THR A 244 -9.67 -22.54 -8.05
C THR A 244 -9.71 -24.05 -8.21
N PRO A 245 -8.62 -24.80 -7.93
CA PRO A 245 -8.72 -26.24 -7.87
C PRO A 245 -9.76 -26.57 -6.81
N SER A 246 -10.84 -27.24 -7.20
CA SER A 246 -11.77 -27.83 -6.25
C SER A 246 -10.94 -28.74 -5.34
N SER A 247 -10.74 -28.37 -4.08
CA SER A 247 -9.92 -29.16 -3.17
C SER A 247 -10.43 -30.61 -3.22
N PRO A 248 -9.58 -31.61 -3.49
CA PRO A 248 -9.96 -32.99 -3.27
C PRO A 248 -10.30 -33.08 -1.77
N ASN A 249 -11.49 -33.60 -1.46
CA ASN A 249 -11.86 -33.97 -0.09
C ASN A 249 -10.73 -34.78 0.55
N THR A 250 -9.86 -34.13 1.32
CA THR A 250 -9.00 -34.82 2.27
C THR A 250 -9.92 -35.29 3.37
N HIS A 251 -10.27 -36.58 3.30
CA HIS A 251 -10.94 -37.31 4.35
C HIS A 251 -10.15 -37.14 5.66
N HIS A 252 -10.53 -36.17 6.48
CA HIS A 252 -10.18 -36.17 7.89
C HIS A 252 -11.00 -37.27 8.57
N SER A 253 -10.31 -38.36 8.91
CA SER A 253 -10.83 -39.40 9.79
C SER A 253 -11.35 -38.79 11.08
N SER A 254 -12.62 -39.06 11.38
CA SER A 254 -13.32 -38.62 12.58
C SER A 254 -12.64 -39.17 13.85
N PRO A 255 -12.40 -38.36 14.90
CA PRO A 255 -12.02 -38.92 16.19
C PRO A 255 -13.24 -39.55 16.86
N LYS A 256 -13.08 -40.80 17.30
CA LYS A 256 -14.02 -41.49 18.19
C LYS A 256 -14.05 -40.80 19.56
N GLU A 257 -15.22 -40.87 20.20
CA GLU A 257 -15.52 -40.39 21.55
C GLU A 257 -14.49 -40.90 22.59
N GLY A 258 -14.07 -40.00 23.50
CA GLY A 258 -13.19 -40.31 24.64
C GLY A 258 -11.90 -39.49 24.75
N PHE A 259 -11.59 -38.58 23.82
CA PHE A 259 -10.30 -37.87 23.80
C PHE A 259 -10.15 -36.76 24.85
N ALA A 260 -11.25 -36.18 25.35
CA ALA A 260 -11.18 -35.01 26.24
C ALA A 260 -10.59 -35.35 27.63
N GLU A 261 -10.90 -36.53 28.17
CA GLU A 261 -10.45 -36.93 29.51
C GLU A 261 -8.99 -37.44 29.49
N ASP A 262 -8.59 -38.15 28.43
CA ASP A 262 -7.20 -38.60 28.24
C ASP A 262 -6.26 -37.45 27.84
N LEU A 263 -6.73 -36.45 27.07
CA LEU A 263 -5.93 -35.28 26.72
C LEU A 263 -5.65 -34.40 27.94
N GLN A 264 -6.63 -34.22 28.83
CA GLN A 264 -6.46 -33.39 30.03
C GLN A 264 -5.51 -34.03 31.06
N ALA A 265 -5.50 -35.36 31.14
CA ALA A 265 -4.54 -36.12 31.95
C ALA A 265 -3.11 -36.09 31.34
N LEU A 266 -2.98 -36.12 30.01
CA LEU A 266 -1.70 -36.06 29.31
C LEU A 266 -1.07 -34.65 29.35
N LEU A 267 -1.88 -33.61 29.15
CA LEU A 267 -1.46 -32.20 29.20
C LEU A 267 -0.99 -31.78 30.62
N SER A 268 -1.65 -32.30 31.66
CA SER A 268 -1.24 -32.10 33.06
C SER A 268 0.07 -32.82 33.41
N LYS A 269 0.37 -33.94 32.75
CA LYS A 269 1.59 -34.74 32.97
C LYS A 269 2.83 -34.16 32.26
N TYR A 270 2.63 -33.37 31.21
CA TYR A 270 3.69 -32.68 30.44
C TYR A 270 3.75 -31.15 30.67
N GLY A 271 3.00 -30.63 31.65
CA GLY A 271 3.12 -29.24 32.09
C GLY A 271 2.43 -28.18 31.22
N TYR A 272 1.53 -28.58 30.31
CA TYR A 272 0.72 -27.65 29.53
C TYR A 272 -0.46 -27.12 30.35
N SER A 273 -0.16 -26.22 31.29
CA SER A 273 -1.11 -25.17 31.65
C SER A 273 -1.10 -24.18 30.48
N ALA A 274 -2.24 -23.96 29.81
CA ALA A 274 -2.36 -22.92 28.79
C ALA A 274 -1.94 -21.58 29.40
N GLY A 275 -0.72 -21.15 29.13
CA GLY A 275 -0.19 -19.89 29.60
C GLY A 275 -0.84 -18.72 28.84
N PRO A 276 -0.96 -17.53 29.45
CA PRO A 276 -1.52 -16.34 28.81
C PRO A 276 -0.86 -15.94 27.47
N GLN A 277 0.32 -16.49 27.17
CA GLN A 277 1.13 -16.17 25.98
C GLN A 277 1.04 -17.20 24.85
N GLN A 278 0.20 -18.23 24.94
CA GLN A 278 0.02 -19.16 23.82
C GLN A 278 -0.83 -18.52 22.72
N GLU A 279 -0.30 -18.50 21.49
CA GLU A 279 -1.03 -18.07 20.31
C GLU A 279 -2.08 -19.11 19.90
N LEU A 280 -3.29 -18.64 19.60
CA LEU A 280 -4.42 -19.39 19.07
C LEU A 280 -4.54 -19.08 17.58
N ASP A 281 -4.68 -20.12 16.76
CA ASP A 281 -5.01 -19.95 15.34
C ASP A 281 -6.47 -19.48 15.22
N VAL A 282 -6.68 -18.31 14.62
CA VAL A 282 -8.01 -17.81 14.22
C VAL A 282 -8.18 -17.98 12.70
N ALA A 283 -9.36 -17.67 12.15
CA ALA A 283 -9.64 -17.88 10.73
C ALA A 283 -8.60 -17.21 9.80
N THR A 284 -8.11 -16.03 10.20
CA THR A 284 -7.07 -15.28 9.49
C THR A 284 -6.10 -14.71 10.53
N GLY A 285 -4.97 -15.39 10.76
CA GLY A 285 -3.92 -14.97 11.68
C GLY A 285 -3.84 -15.77 12.98
N LYS A 286 -2.97 -15.31 13.90
CA LYS A 286 -2.72 -15.95 15.20
C LYS A 286 -2.71 -14.89 16.29
N LEU A 287 -3.41 -15.13 17.39
CA LEU A 287 -3.53 -14.19 18.51
C LEU A 287 -3.52 -14.93 19.84
N THR A 288 -2.91 -14.34 20.87
CA THR A 288 -3.09 -14.83 22.24
C THR A 288 -4.49 -14.49 22.75
N LEU A 289 -4.96 -15.22 23.77
CA LEU A 289 -6.24 -14.90 24.42
C LEU A 289 -6.25 -13.48 25.02
N GLU A 290 -5.10 -13.01 25.51
CA GLU A 290 -4.93 -11.64 26.00
C GLU A 290 -5.12 -10.60 24.89
N GLN A 291 -4.52 -10.83 23.71
CA GLN A 291 -4.69 -9.95 22.55
C GLN A 291 -6.14 -9.92 22.07
N ILE A 292 -6.82 -11.07 22.04
CA ILE A 292 -8.25 -11.14 21.69
C ILE A 292 -9.09 -10.28 22.64
N ASN A 293 -8.84 -10.37 23.96
CA ASN A 293 -9.54 -9.54 24.94
C ASN A 293 -9.25 -8.05 24.76
N LEU A 294 -7.98 -7.68 24.50
CA LEU A 294 -7.59 -6.29 24.27
C LEU A 294 -8.25 -5.71 23.03
N ILE A 295 -8.31 -6.48 21.92
CA ILE A 295 -9.02 -6.06 20.71
C ILE A 295 -10.48 -5.73 21.06
N TYR A 296 -11.19 -6.64 21.73
CA TYR A 296 -12.59 -6.40 22.10
C TYR A 296 -12.81 -5.21 23.03
N GLN A 297 -11.85 -4.87 23.89
CA GLN A 297 -11.92 -3.68 24.75
C GLN A 297 -11.70 -2.36 24.00
N HIS A 298 -10.97 -2.39 22.88
CA HIS A 298 -10.59 -1.20 22.11
C HIS A 298 -11.39 -1.01 20.82
N LEU A 299 -12.33 -1.91 20.50
CA LEU A 299 -13.26 -1.69 19.41
C LEU A 299 -14.08 -0.41 19.67
N PRO A 300 -14.31 0.45 18.65
CA PRO A 300 -15.13 1.66 18.77
C PRO A 300 -16.64 1.35 18.74
N ILE A 301 -17.00 0.12 19.09
CA ILE A 301 -18.35 -0.44 19.08
C ILE A 301 -18.51 -1.40 20.27
N ASP A 302 -19.71 -1.48 20.80
CA ASP A 302 -20.08 -2.50 21.78
C ASP A 302 -20.64 -3.72 21.07
N ILE A 303 -20.21 -4.91 21.50
CA ILE A 303 -20.65 -6.18 20.93
C ILE A 303 -21.21 -7.05 22.06
N SER A 304 -22.28 -7.79 21.78
CA SER A 304 -22.77 -8.87 22.63
C SER A 304 -23.08 -10.11 21.80
N PHE A 305 -22.80 -11.29 22.32
CA PHE A 305 -23.06 -12.55 21.63
C PHE A 305 -23.92 -13.49 22.47
N VAL A 306 -24.98 -13.99 21.83
CA VAL A 306 -25.92 -14.97 22.35
C VAL A 306 -25.77 -16.25 21.53
N ASP A 307 -25.60 -17.39 22.18
CA ASP A 307 -25.36 -18.65 21.47
C ASP A 307 -26.63 -19.26 20.85
N GLU A 308 -26.47 -20.39 20.18
CA GLU A 308 -27.58 -21.16 19.60
C GLU A 308 -28.61 -21.65 20.62
N ASN A 309 -28.33 -21.59 21.93
CA ASN A 309 -29.23 -21.94 23.03
C ASN A 309 -29.86 -20.70 23.68
N GLU A 310 -29.72 -19.53 23.07
CA GLU A 310 -30.27 -18.25 23.53
C GLU A 310 -29.65 -17.75 24.84
N LEU A 311 -28.47 -18.27 25.19
CA LEU A 311 -27.71 -17.86 26.37
C LEU A 311 -26.68 -16.80 26.01
N VAL A 312 -26.63 -15.73 26.79
CA VAL A 312 -25.59 -14.70 26.64
C VAL A 312 -24.22 -15.31 26.97
N LYS A 313 -23.28 -15.31 26.02
CA LYS A 313 -21.93 -15.88 26.21
C LYS A 313 -20.85 -14.82 26.35
N PHE A 314 -21.05 -13.66 25.75
CA PHE A 314 -20.01 -12.66 25.66
C PHE A 314 -20.61 -11.27 25.53
N TYR A 315 -19.89 -10.28 26.07
CA TYR A 315 -20.07 -8.87 25.75
C TYR A 315 -18.70 -8.19 25.80
N SER A 316 -18.49 -7.16 24.96
CA SER A 316 -17.29 -6.33 25.06
C SER A 316 -17.40 -5.36 26.23
N ASP A 317 -16.33 -5.27 27.02
CA ASP A 317 -16.23 -4.38 28.18
C ASP A 317 -15.36 -3.18 27.81
N THR A 318 -15.87 -2.35 26.90
CA THR A 318 -15.21 -1.11 26.45
C THR A 318 -15.30 -0.03 27.54
N ASP A 319 -14.48 1.02 27.48
CA ASP A 319 -14.56 2.15 28.43
C ASP A 319 -15.75 3.09 28.16
N HIS A 320 -16.31 3.06 26.94
CA HIS A 320 -17.30 4.04 26.43
C HIS A 320 -18.67 3.41 26.16
N ARG A 321 -19.10 2.52 27.05
CA ARG A 321 -20.27 1.66 26.83
C ARG A 321 -21.57 2.43 26.67
N ILE A 322 -22.35 2.06 25.66
CA ILE A 322 -23.67 2.64 25.36
C ILE A 322 -24.72 2.15 26.35
N PHE A 323 -24.66 0.86 26.71
CA PHE A 323 -25.53 0.29 27.73
C PHE A 323 -24.73 -0.52 28.77
N PRO A 324 -25.00 -0.33 30.07
CA PRO A 324 -24.32 -1.09 31.11
C PRO A 324 -24.68 -2.59 30.99
N ARG A 325 -23.68 -3.47 31.13
CA ARG A 325 -23.90 -4.90 31.39
C ARG A 325 -23.19 -5.29 32.68
N SER A 326 -23.73 -6.29 33.37
CA SER A 326 -23.12 -6.88 34.55
C SER A 326 -22.60 -8.28 34.23
N LYS A 327 -21.53 -8.72 34.91
CA LYS A 327 -20.99 -10.09 34.76
C LYS A 327 -22.04 -11.18 34.97
N ASN A 328 -23.07 -10.90 35.78
CA ASN A 328 -24.18 -11.82 36.06
C ASN A 328 -25.11 -12.07 34.86
N VAL A 329 -24.94 -11.36 33.75
CA VAL A 329 -25.72 -11.58 32.52
C VAL A 329 -25.22 -12.82 31.75
N ILE A 330 -23.97 -13.22 31.93
CA ILE A 330 -23.39 -14.37 31.24
C ILE A 330 -24.10 -15.65 31.68
N GLY A 331 -24.52 -16.46 30.71
CA GLY A 331 -25.30 -17.68 30.92
C GLY A 331 -26.80 -17.46 31.14
N ARG A 332 -27.28 -16.20 31.12
CA ARG A 332 -28.71 -15.90 31.23
C ARG A 332 -29.39 -16.01 29.87
N GLN A 333 -30.63 -16.47 29.86
CA GLN A 333 -31.51 -16.44 28.68
C GLN A 333 -31.73 -14.99 28.19
N VAL A 334 -31.63 -14.77 26.88
CA VAL A 334 -31.74 -13.44 26.28
C VAL A 334 -33.12 -12.80 26.52
N SER A 335 -34.18 -13.59 26.52
CA SER A 335 -35.56 -13.14 26.84
C SER A 335 -35.67 -12.55 28.25
N ASN A 336 -34.92 -13.11 29.22
CA ASN A 336 -34.90 -12.62 30.59
C ASN A 336 -34.10 -11.32 30.76
N CYS A 337 -33.28 -10.93 29.76
CA CYS A 337 -32.48 -9.71 29.79
C CYS A 337 -33.27 -8.47 29.33
N HIS A 338 -34.50 -8.66 28.83
CA HIS A 338 -35.31 -7.60 28.25
C HIS A 338 -36.62 -7.38 29.03
N PRO A 339 -37.19 -6.15 29.03
CA PRO A 339 -38.50 -5.89 29.60
C PRO A 339 -39.61 -6.70 28.91
N ARG A 340 -40.63 -7.14 29.65
CA ARG A 340 -41.75 -7.97 29.12
C ARG A 340 -42.39 -7.42 27.84
N LYS A 341 -42.45 -6.09 27.70
CA LYS A 341 -43.01 -5.40 26.52
C LYS A 341 -42.19 -5.56 25.24
N SER A 342 -40.94 -6.04 25.29
CA SER A 342 -40.05 -6.18 24.14
C SER A 342 -39.53 -7.61 23.94
N VAL A 343 -39.87 -8.55 24.83
CA VAL A 343 -39.43 -9.96 24.72
C VAL A 343 -39.92 -10.62 23.43
N HIS A 344 -41.16 -10.37 23.04
CA HIS A 344 -41.72 -10.91 21.80
C HIS A 344 -40.95 -10.50 20.54
N ILE A 345 -40.38 -9.28 20.52
CA ILE A 345 -39.56 -8.78 19.42
C ILE A 345 -38.22 -9.53 19.38
N VAL A 346 -37.62 -9.79 20.55
CA VAL A 346 -36.37 -10.55 20.67
C VAL A 346 -36.57 -11.99 20.21
N GLU A 347 -37.65 -12.64 20.65
CA GLU A 347 -38.01 -14.01 20.25
C GLU A 347 -38.23 -14.10 18.73
N GLU A 348 -38.96 -13.14 18.15
CA GLU A 348 -39.19 -13.07 16.70
C GLU A 348 -37.87 -12.93 15.91
N ILE A 349 -36.95 -12.06 16.36
CA ILE A 349 -35.64 -11.88 15.71
C ILE A 349 -34.84 -13.19 15.75
N VAL A 350 -34.77 -13.84 16.93
CA VAL A 350 -34.04 -15.11 17.08
C VAL A 350 -34.64 -16.20 16.21
N GLU A 351 -35.96 -16.31 16.14
CA GLU A 351 -36.64 -17.32 15.33
C GLU A 351 -36.38 -17.12 13.84
N LYS A 352 -36.52 -15.88 13.34
CA LYS A 352 -36.23 -15.52 11.94
C LYS A 352 -34.76 -15.72 11.56
N PHE A 353 -33.85 -15.50 12.50
CA PHE A 353 -32.43 -15.78 12.27
C PHE A 353 -32.15 -17.28 12.28
N ARG A 354 -32.75 -18.03 13.21
CA ARG A 354 -32.55 -19.46 13.31
C ARG A 354 -33.08 -20.21 12.09
N ASN A 355 -34.25 -19.84 11.58
CA ASN A 355 -34.89 -20.50 10.44
C ASN A 355 -34.35 -20.01 9.07
N GLY A 356 -33.54 -18.95 9.04
CA GLY A 356 -32.96 -18.40 7.81
C GLY A 356 -33.87 -17.44 7.04
N GLU A 357 -34.98 -16.99 7.61
CA GLU A 357 -35.85 -15.98 7.01
C GLU A 357 -35.19 -14.60 6.96
N GLN A 358 -34.31 -14.31 7.92
CA GLN A 358 -33.55 -13.07 8.00
C GLN A 358 -32.12 -13.35 8.49
N ASP A 359 -31.16 -12.51 8.09
CA ASP A 359 -29.78 -12.56 8.59
C ASP A 359 -29.34 -11.28 9.31
N LYS A 360 -30.15 -10.22 9.23
CA LYS A 360 -29.87 -8.91 9.80
C LYS A 360 -31.15 -8.25 10.31
N ALA A 361 -31.06 -7.56 11.43
CA ALA A 361 -32.11 -6.66 11.94
C ALA A 361 -31.44 -5.43 12.54
N GLU A 362 -31.94 -4.23 12.24
CA GLU A 362 -31.31 -2.99 12.70
C GLU A 362 -32.35 -1.96 13.14
N PHE A 363 -31.96 -1.12 14.10
CA PHE A 363 -32.73 0.02 14.53
C PHE A 363 -31.79 1.10 15.07
N TRP A 364 -32.30 2.33 15.16
CA TRP A 364 -31.54 3.47 15.65
C TRP A 364 -32.33 4.28 16.66
N ILE A 365 -31.61 4.88 17.61
CA ILE A 365 -32.16 5.79 18.60
C ILE A 365 -31.60 7.18 18.29
N ASN A 366 -32.49 8.08 17.87
CA ASN A 366 -32.13 9.46 17.57
C ASN A 366 -32.65 10.38 18.68
N LYS A 367 -31.73 10.89 19.52
CA LYS A 367 -32.00 11.88 20.57
C LYS A 367 -31.21 13.17 20.26
N PRO A 368 -31.59 14.32 20.83
CA PRO A 368 -30.95 15.60 20.53
C PRO A 368 -29.42 15.62 20.67
N GLU A 369 -28.86 14.86 21.61
CA GLU A 369 -27.42 14.85 21.90
C GLU A 369 -26.72 13.54 21.50
N VAL A 370 -27.46 12.53 21.04
CA VAL A 370 -26.87 11.22 20.74
C VAL A 370 -27.63 10.49 19.64
N PHE A 371 -26.89 9.90 18.70
CA PHE A 371 -27.40 8.98 17.70
C PHE A 371 -26.78 7.59 17.89
N LEU A 372 -27.60 6.64 18.34
CA LEU A 372 -27.18 5.25 18.54
C LEU A 372 -27.65 4.39 17.38
N TYR A 373 -26.73 3.63 16.79
CA TYR A 373 -27.01 2.61 15.79
C TYR A 373 -26.86 1.22 16.42
N ILE A 374 -27.88 0.37 16.26
CA ILE A 374 -27.92 -0.96 16.86
C ILE A 374 -28.30 -1.96 15.76
N VAL A 375 -27.50 -3.00 15.61
CA VAL A 375 -27.68 -4.04 14.59
C VAL A 375 -27.44 -5.43 15.17
N TYR A 376 -28.27 -6.38 14.74
CA TYR A 376 -28.16 -7.78 15.04
C TYR A 376 -27.82 -8.56 13.77
N PHE A 377 -26.93 -9.54 13.88
CA PHE A 377 -26.57 -10.46 12.81
C PHE A 377 -26.82 -11.91 13.23
N ALA A 378 -27.32 -12.72 12.31
CA ALA A 378 -27.31 -14.18 12.44
C ALA A 378 -25.88 -14.70 12.26
N VAL A 379 -25.32 -15.33 13.28
CA VAL A 379 -24.00 -15.96 13.19
C VAL A 379 -24.18 -17.38 12.69
N ARG A 380 -23.53 -17.74 11.59
CA ARG A 380 -23.58 -19.08 11.00
C ARG A 380 -22.18 -19.64 10.80
N ASP A 381 -22.05 -20.97 10.85
CA ASP A 381 -20.79 -21.62 10.50
C ASP A 381 -20.65 -21.84 8.98
N LYS A 382 -19.52 -22.43 8.55
CA LYS A 382 -19.23 -22.71 7.12
C LYS A 382 -20.27 -23.61 6.45
N GLN A 383 -21.08 -24.34 7.23
CA GLN A 383 -22.15 -25.20 6.72
C GLN A 383 -23.53 -24.50 6.75
N GLY A 384 -23.58 -23.21 7.09
CA GLY A 384 -24.80 -22.42 7.19
C GLY A 384 -25.61 -22.67 8.46
N ARG A 385 -25.08 -23.45 9.42
CA ARG A 385 -25.81 -23.75 10.67
C ARG A 385 -25.83 -22.52 11.57
N PHE A 386 -27.00 -22.19 12.10
CA PHE A 386 -27.15 -21.10 13.06
C PHE A 386 -26.36 -21.38 14.35
N ARG A 387 -25.47 -20.46 14.72
CA ARG A 387 -24.59 -20.52 15.90
C ARG A 387 -24.91 -19.45 16.93
N GLY A 388 -25.85 -18.55 16.67
CA GLY A 388 -26.25 -17.53 17.62
C GLY A 388 -26.53 -16.18 16.96
N VAL A 389 -26.66 -15.16 17.81
CA VAL A 389 -26.92 -13.78 17.42
C VAL A 389 -25.80 -12.88 17.92
N LEU A 390 -25.25 -12.07 17.02
CA LEU A 390 -24.30 -11.01 17.34
C LEU A 390 -25.04 -9.67 17.38
N GLU A 391 -25.07 -9.02 18.53
CA GLU A 391 -25.49 -7.62 18.70
C GLU A 391 -24.28 -6.70 18.57
N MET A 392 -24.40 -5.64 17.77
CA MET A 392 -23.45 -4.54 17.70
C MET A 392 -24.17 -3.22 17.98
N MET A 393 -23.54 -2.34 18.76
CA MET A 393 -24.05 -1.03 19.10
C MET A 393 -22.95 0.01 18.92
N GLN A 394 -23.27 1.14 18.28
CA GLN A 394 -22.33 2.23 18.03
C GLN A 394 -22.98 3.59 18.32
N ASP A 395 -22.24 4.48 18.99
CA ASP A 395 -22.55 5.89 19.04
C ASP A 395 -22.00 6.54 17.77
N CYS A 396 -22.89 6.87 16.82
CA CYS A 396 -22.49 7.47 15.56
C CYS A 396 -22.61 9.01 15.58
N THR A 397 -22.71 9.64 16.76
CA THR A 397 -22.84 11.10 16.87
C THR A 397 -21.68 11.80 16.20
N HIS A 398 -20.44 11.45 16.57
CA HIS A 398 -19.24 11.99 15.94
C HIS A 398 -19.19 11.70 14.43
N ILE A 399 -19.50 10.46 14.03
CA ILE A 399 -19.50 10.06 12.60
C ILE A 399 -20.46 10.92 11.78
N ARG A 400 -21.62 11.27 12.33
CA ARG A 400 -22.61 12.13 11.66
C ARG A 400 -22.19 13.60 11.56
N GLU A 401 -21.26 14.04 12.40
CA GLU A 401 -20.71 15.40 12.37
C GLU A 401 -19.57 15.55 11.36
N LEU A 402 -18.95 14.45 10.93
CA LEU A 402 -17.87 14.48 9.94
C LEU A 402 -18.38 15.06 8.61
N THR A 403 -17.62 16.01 8.06
CA THR A 403 -17.88 16.63 6.75
C THR A 403 -16.58 16.77 5.96
N GLY A 404 -16.68 16.97 4.64
CA GLY A 404 -15.50 17.09 3.77
C GLY A 404 -14.70 15.79 3.65
N SER A 405 -13.37 15.89 3.58
CA SER A 405 -12.45 14.75 3.45
C SER A 405 -11.19 14.99 4.26
N GLN A 406 -10.78 13.99 5.05
CA GLN A 406 -9.52 13.98 5.76
C GLN A 406 -8.68 12.77 5.32
N THR A 407 -7.69 13.00 4.45
CA THR A 407 -6.80 11.95 3.90
C THR A 407 -5.43 11.90 4.56
N LEU A 408 -5.14 12.85 5.46
CA LEU A 408 -3.89 12.94 6.21
C LEU A 408 -4.16 12.77 7.71
N LEU A 409 -3.19 12.16 8.40
CA LEU A 409 -3.27 11.86 9.83
C LEU A 409 -3.31 13.14 10.67
N THR A 410 -4.29 13.24 11.57
CA THR A 410 -4.26 14.16 12.71
C THR A 410 -4.33 13.37 14.00
N TRP A 411 -3.56 13.79 15.01
CA TRP A 411 -3.54 13.12 16.31
C TRP A 411 -4.64 13.70 17.20
N ALA A 412 -5.45 12.86 17.82
CA ALA A 412 -6.48 13.29 18.77
C ALA A 412 -5.84 14.07 19.95
N GLY A 413 -6.40 15.23 20.30
CA GLY A 413 -5.99 16.03 21.47
C GLY A 413 -4.90 17.07 21.23
N LYS A 414 -4.51 17.36 19.98
CA LYS A 414 -3.75 18.58 19.65
C LYS A 414 -4.67 19.59 18.98
N GLU A 415 -5.09 20.60 19.73
CA GLU A 415 -5.70 21.80 19.18
C GLU A 415 -4.75 22.43 18.15
N GLU A 416 -5.31 22.70 16.97
CA GLU A 416 -4.92 23.64 15.92
C GLU A 416 -3.53 24.30 16.00
N GLU A 417 -2.55 23.67 15.35
CA GLU A 417 -1.47 24.39 14.66
C GLU A 417 -1.34 23.78 13.26
N ASN A 418 -2.27 24.13 12.36
CA ASN A 418 -2.11 24.22 10.90
C ASN A 418 -3.49 24.37 10.24
N ALA A 419 -4.25 25.38 10.66
CA ALA A 419 -5.31 25.90 9.82
C ALA A 419 -4.68 26.78 8.73
N SER A 420 -4.36 26.18 7.57
CA SER A 420 -4.23 26.93 6.32
C SER A 420 -5.12 26.27 5.26
N THR A 421 -6.34 26.80 5.22
CA THR A 421 -7.11 27.09 4.01
C THR A 421 -7.21 26.00 2.94
N THR A 422 -8.30 25.26 2.99
CA THR A 422 -8.95 24.72 1.78
C THR A 422 -10.41 25.16 1.79
N THR A 423 -10.64 26.40 1.39
CA THR A 423 -11.98 26.87 1.03
C THR A 423 -12.18 26.59 -0.44
N THR A 424 -13.12 25.70 -0.72
CA THR A 424 -13.83 25.59 -2.00
C THR A 424 -14.39 26.95 -2.42
N THR A 425 -14.12 27.37 -3.66
CA THR A 425 -14.87 28.43 -4.33
C THR A 425 -15.29 27.94 -5.70
N ASP A 426 -16.59 27.66 -5.83
CA ASP A 426 -17.33 27.70 -7.09
C ASP A 426 -17.43 29.14 -7.59
N ASP A 427 -17.48 29.25 -8.92
CA ASP A 427 -17.52 30.46 -9.75
C ASP A 427 -18.55 31.53 -9.38
N LYS A 428 -18.14 32.80 -9.57
CA LYS A 428 -18.88 33.81 -10.34
C LYS A 428 -17.99 35.03 -10.69
N ASN A 429 -18.05 35.40 -11.97
CA ASN A 429 -17.45 36.58 -12.61
C ASN A 429 -17.63 37.90 -11.84
N ASP A 430 -16.62 38.78 -11.87
CA ASP A 430 -16.70 40.10 -12.55
C ASP A 430 -15.34 40.83 -12.56
N ASP A 431 -15.21 41.74 -13.54
CA ASP A 431 -14.04 42.48 -14.03
C ASP A 431 -13.13 43.23 -13.02
N ALA A 432 -11.82 43.24 -13.35
CA ALA A 432 -10.71 44.22 -13.17
C ALA A 432 -10.81 45.42 -12.16
N PRO A 433 -9.68 46.05 -11.69
CA PRO A 433 -8.29 45.97 -12.17
C PRO A 433 -7.20 45.81 -11.07
N THR A 434 -5.97 45.59 -11.54
CA THR A 434 -4.65 45.58 -10.90
C THR A 434 -4.42 46.62 -9.79
N ALA A 435 -3.90 46.17 -8.64
CA ALA A 435 -3.14 46.98 -7.68
C ALA A 435 -2.02 46.15 -7.03
N GLN A 436 -0.78 46.41 -7.42
CA GLN A 436 0.44 45.96 -6.73
C GLN A 436 0.58 46.73 -5.41
N ALA A 437 0.82 46.00 -4.31
CA ALA A 437 1.26 46.57 -3.04
C ALA A 437 2.59 45.92 -2.64
N ASP A 438 3.63 46.74 -2.51
CA ASP A 438 4.99 46.38 -2.09
C ASP A 438 4.99 45.71 -0.71
N LYS A 439 5.20 44.39 -0.67
CA LYS A 439 5.71 43.69 0.52
C LYS A 439 7.20 43.43 0.31
N GLN A 440 8.06 44.26 0.86
CA GLN A 440 9.49 43.93 0.94
C GLN A 440 9.70 42.88 2.04
N ILE A 441 10.10 41.66 1.65
CA ILE A 441 10.59 40.63 2.58
C ILE A 441 12.08 40.85 2.82
N GLU A 442 12.49 40.85 4.10
CA GLU A 442 13.92 40.82 4.45
C GLU A 442 14.50 39.43 4.15
N ILE A 443 15.45 39.38 3.22
CA ILE A 443 16.06 38.12 2.75
C ILE A 443 17.18 37.71 3.70
N THR A 444 16.92 36.69 4.52
CA THR A 444 17.88 36.01 5.40
C THR A 444 18.11 34.56 4.97
N SER A 445 19.13 33.89 5.51
CA SER A 445 19.48 32.49 5.19
C SER A 445 18.33 31.49 5.41
N ASP A 446 17.45 31.76 6.38
CA ASP A 446 16.33 30.86 6.73
C ASP A 446 15.04 31.19 5.97
N THR A 447 15.05 32.23 5.13
CA THR A 447 13.90 32.60 4.29
C THR A 447 13.58 31.47 3.32
N ARG A 448 12.31 31.05 3.25
CA ARG A 448 11.89 30.01 2.31
C ARG A 448 11.79 30.59 0.90
N LEU A 449 12.28 29.82 -0.08
CA LEU A 449 12.19 30.22 -1.49
C LEU A 449 10.75 30.27 -1.99
N LYS A 450 9.86 29.45 -1.44
CA LYS A 450 8.43 29.50 -1.74
C LYS A 450 7.84 30.88 -1.42
N ASP A 451 8.10 31.38 -0.22
CA ASP A 451 7.57 32.66 0.27
C ASP A 451 8.15 33.83 -0.56
N LEU A 452 9.43 33.73 -0.97
CA LEU A 452 10.05 34.71 -1.87
C LEU A 452 9.42 34.71 -3.27
N PHE A 453 9.03 33.56 -3.82
CA PHE A 453 8.38 33.50 -5.14
C PHE A 453 6.91 33.91 -5.09
N GLU A 454 6.24 33.78 -3.95
CA GLU A 454 4.89 34.33 -3.75
C GLU A 454 4.92 35.87 -3.73
N VAL A 455 5.95 36.46 -3.13
CA VAL A 455 6.13 37.92 -3.10
C VAL A 455 6.71 38.46 -4.41
N TYR A 456 7.64 37.74 -5.04
CA TYR A 456 8.29 38.10 -6.30
C TYR A 456 8.08 37.01 -7.37
N PRO A 457 6.91 36.95 -8.05
CA PRO A 457 6.58 35.88 -9.00
C PRO A 457 7.56 35.75 -10.18
N HIS A 458 8.24 36.84 -10.56
CA HIS A 458 9.20 36.87 -11.65
C HIS A 458 10.57 36.28 -11.28
N LEU A 459 10.91 36.25 -9.98
CA LEU A 459 12.21 35.84 -9.47
C LEU A 459 12.56 34.39 -9.86
N LYS A 460 11.57 33.49 -9.82
CA LYS A 460 11.75 32.09 -10.21
C LYS A 460 12.23 31.93 -11.66
N LYS A 461 11.65 32.72 -12.57
CA LYS A 461 11.99 32.68 -14.00
C LYS A 461 13.37 33.29 -14.25
N GLU A 462 13.68 34.41 -13.60
CA GLU A 462 14.99 35.07 -13.66
C GLU A 462 16.13 34.16 -13.14
N LEU A 463 15.92 33.49 -12.00
CA LEU A 463 16.89 32.54 -11.46
C LEU A 463 17.16 31.38 -12.41
N ALA A 464 16.12 30.77 -12.97
CA ALA A 464 16.25 29.67 -13.93
C ALA A 464 16.88 30.10 -15.27
N ALA A 465 16.74 31.38 -15.65
CA ALA A 465 17.36 31.93 -16.85
C ALA A 465 18.86 32.21 -16.65
N ARG A 466 19.23 32.77 -15.48
CA ARG A 466 20.62 33.17 -15.18
C ARG A 466 21.49 32.01 -14.71
N TYR A 467 20.90 30.98 -14.10
CA TYR A 467 21.64 29.88 -13.48
C TYR A 467 21.04 28.50 -13.86
N PRO A 468 21.77 27.67 -14.63
CA PRO A 468 21.27 26.38 -15.10
C PRO A 468 20.83 25.42 -13.98
N SER A 469 21.47 25.47 -12.81
CA SER A 469 21.10 24.67 -11.63
C SER A 469 19.69 24.95 -11.12
N PHE A 470 19.14 26.14 -11.37
CA PHE A 470 17.79 26.53 -10.97
C PHE A 470 16.72 26.18 -12.01
N LYS A 471 17.08 25.70 -13.21
CA LYS A 471 16.09 25.15 -14.18
C LYS A 471 15.35 23.95 -13.61
N MET A 472 16.00 23.20 -12.71
CA MET A 472 15.39 22.10 -11.95
C MET A 472 14.16 22.54 -11.17
N LEU A 473 14.02 23.81 -10.75
CA LEU A 473 12.83 24.31 -10.03
C LEU A 473 11.54 24.27 -10.84
N ASN A 474 11.64 24.04 -12.16
CA ASN A 474 10.48 23.89 -13.04
C ASN A 474 10.08 22.42 -13.26
N THR A 475 10.87 21.46 -12.78
CA THR A 475 10.53 20.03 -12.84
C THR A 475 9.64 19.63 -11.66
N PRO A 476 8.92 18.49 -11.75
CA PRO A 476 8.12 17.96 -10.64
C PRO A 476 8.94 17.81 -9.34
N LEU A 477 10.18 17.33 -9.46
CA LEU A 477 11.13 17.22 -8.35
C LEU A 477 11.50 18.59 -7.73
N GLY A 478 11.70 19.60 -8.58
CA GLY A 478 11.94 20.98 -8.13
C GLY A 478 10.78 21.58 -7.36
N LYS A 479 9.53 21.28 -7.75
CA LYS A 479 8.33 21.72 -7.01
C LYS A 479 8.25 21.10 -5.62
N LEU A 480 8.70 19.86 -5.45
CA LEU A 480 8.73 19.18 -4.15
C LEU A 480 9.82 19.78 -3.23
N ILE A 481 11.02 19.99 -3.77
CA ILE A 481 12.15 20.62 -3.07
C ILE A 481 11.79 22.03 -2.60
N LEU A 482 11.10 22.80 -3.45
CA LEU A 482 10.73 24.18 -3.16
C LEU A 482 9.84 24.32 -1.91
N LYS A 483 9.04 23.30 -1.56
CA LYS A 483 8.19 23.32 -0.36
C LYS A 483 8.99 23.39 0.95
N LYS A 484 10.26 22.96 0.94
CA LYS A 484 11.14 22.91 2.12
C LYS A 484 12.44 23.71 1.95
N ALA A 485 12.74 24.20 0.75
CA ALA A 485 14.01 24.88 0.46
C ALA A 485 14.07 26.30 1.05
N THR A 486 15.14 26.58 1.78
CA THR A 486 15.54 27.92 2.23
C THR A 486 16.65 28.50 1.36
N VAL A 487 16.89 29.80 1.48
CA VAL A 487 18.01 30.50 0.84
C VAL A 487 19.35 29.79 1.12
N ARG A 488 19.58 29.32 2.36
CA ARG A 488 20.77 28.52 2.73
C ARG A 488 20.90 27.25 1.87
N THR A 489 19.87 26.42 1.86
CA THR A 489 19.90 25.14 1.13
C THR A 489 20.04 25.32 -0.39
N ALA A 490 19.52 26.43 -0.93
CA ALA A 490 19.63 26.78 -2.33
C ALA A 490 21.03 27.32 -2.70
N ALA A 491 21.64 28.11 -1.79
CA ALA A 491 23.03 28.55 -1.93
C ALA A 491 23.99 27.35 -1.98
N GLU A 492 23.88 26.42 -1.02
CA GLU A 492 24.68 25.19 -0.96
C GLU A 492 24.54 24.36 -2.24
N ARG A 493 23.32 24.12 -2.71
CA ARG A 493 23.05 23.33 -3.92
C ARG A 493 23.48 24.00 -5.22
N SER A 494 23.51 25.33 -5.26
CA SER A 494 23.97 26.08 -6.43
C SER A 494 25.49 26.21 -6.51
N GLY A 495 26.20 25.86 -5.43
CA GLY A 495 27.65 26.10 -5.30
C GLY A 495 28.01 27.59 -5.15
N LEU A 496 27.02 28.48 -5.06
CA LEU A 496 27.18 29.90 -4.82
C LEU A 496 27.00 30.11 -3.32
N GLY A 497 28.08 30.36 -2.58
CA GLY A 497 28.01 30.57 -1.12
C GLY A 497 26.93 31.59 -0.71
N GLU A 498 26.40 31.44 0.51
CA GLU A 498 25.17 32.11 0.99
C GLU A 498 25.13 33.62 0.73
N GLU A 499 26.21 34.37 1.04
CA GLU A 499 26.26 35.82 0.83
C GLU A 499 26.09 36.21 -0.65
N ARG A 500 26.71 35.44 -1.55
CA ARG A 500 26.67 35.68 -3.00
C ARG A 500 25.30 35.32 -3.57
N PHE A 501 24.67 34.28 -3.02
CA PHE A 501 23.32 33.89 -3.40
C PHE A 501 22.27 34.91 -2.92
N ILE A 502 22.41 35.44 -1.69
CA ILE A 502 21.55 36.52 -1.19
C ILE A 502 21.67 37.78 -2.04
N GLN A 503 22.89 38.17 -2.42
CA GLN A 503 23.08 39.34 -3.29
C GLN A 503 22.44 39.13 -4.67
N LEU A 504 22.58 37.93 -5.23
CA LEU A 504 21.96 37.55 -6.50
C LEU A 504 20.43 37.60 -6.44
N LEU A 505 19.81 37.16 -5.34
CA LEU A 505 18.37 37.30 -5.13
C LEU A 505 17.96 38.77 -5.08
N LYS A 506 18.73 39.63 -4.40
CA LYS A 506 18.49 41.09 -4.36
C LYS A 506 18.67 41.76 -5.73
N ASP A 507 19.55 41.25 -6.59
CA ASP A 507 19.74 41.78 -7.94
C ASP A 507 18.65 41.33 -8.93
N CYS A 508 17.85 40.31 -8.57
CA CYS A 508 16.77 39.74 -9.41
C CYS A 508 15.37 40.17 -8.97
N ILE A 509 15.27 40.84 -7.82
CA ILE A 509 14.07 41.47 -7.27
C ILE A 509 14.11 42.95 -7.64
#